data_AF-A0A1E9BS56-F1
#
_entry.id   AF-A0A1E9BS56-F1
#
_cell.length_a   1.000
_cell.length_b   1.000
_cell.length_c   1.000
_cell.angle_alpha   90.00
_cell.angle_beta   90.00
_cell.angle_gamma   90.00
#
_symmetry.space_group_name_H-M   'P 1'
#
loop_
_entity.id
_entity.type
_entity.pdbx_description
1 polymer ?
#
loop_
_entity_poly.entity_id
_entity_poly.type
_entity_poly.pdbx_seq_one_letter_code
_entity_poly.pdbx_strand_id
1 'polypeptide(L)' 'MRKLLCPQCKIAALYVVNDRKERLLVYVLENGEVVPKDPAASTDGFDMTEVYCLGCSWHGSPKRLVKR' A
#
# COMPACT_ATOMS: atom_id res chain seq x y z
N MET A 1 -9.88 6.30 -10.47
CA MET A 1 -8.46 6.08 -10.86
C MET A 1 -8.12 4.60 -10.68
N ARG A 2 -7.23 4.04 -11.52
CA ARG A 2 -6.82 2.63 -11.42
C ARG A 2 -5.79 2.45 -10.30
N LYS A 3 -5.70 1.22 -9.77
CA LYS A 3 -4.78 0.82 -8.69
C LYS A 3 -3.56 0.13 -9.27
N LEU A 4 -2.39 0.41 -8.70
CA LEU A 4 -1.18 -0.36 -8.94
C LEU A 4 -1.23 -1.69 -8.16
N LEU A 5 -0.48 -2.67 -8.63
CA LEU A 5 -0.49 -4.05 -8.17
C LEU A 5 0.88 -4.43 -7.63
N CYS A 6 0.89 -5.37 -6.68
CA CYS A 6 2.11 -6.03 -6.24
C CYS A 6 2.86 -6.63 -7.44
N PRO A 7 4.18 -6.40 -7.58
CA PRO A 7 4.95 -6.91 -8.72
C PRO A 7 4.99 -8.44 -8.76
N GLN A 8 4.85 -9.13 -7.62
CA GLN A 8 4.92 -10.57 -7.50
C GLN A 8 3.57 -11.26 -7.73
N CYS A 9 2.58 -11.02 -6.87
CA CYS A 9 1.31 -11.75 -6.89
C CYS A 9 0.14 -11.00 -7.53
N LYS A 10 0.39 -9.80 -8.10
CA LYS A 10 -0.58 -9.00 -8.87
C LYS A 10 -1.89 -8.62 -8.16
N ILE A 11 -1.92 -8.59 -6.82
CA ILE A 11 -3.04 -8.03 -6.05
C ILE A 11 -2.83 -6.55 -5.77
N ALA A 12 -3.91 -5.80 -5.58
CA ALA A 12 -3.88 -4.39 -5.19
C ALA A 12 -3.95 -4.17 -3.67
N ALA A 13 -4.23 -5.21 -2.88
CA ALA A 13 -4.36 -5.11 -1.43
C ALA A 13 -2.97 -5.02 -0.78
N LEU A 14 -2.68 -3.86 -0.20
CA LEU A 14 -1.41 -3.53 0.44
C LEU A 14 -1.68 -2.98 1.84
N TYR A 15 -0.63 -2.84 2.65
CA TYR A 15 -0.69 -2.14 3.91
C TYR A 15 0.58 -1.34 4.17
N VAL A 16 0.46 -0.29 4.98
CA VAL A 16 1.58 0.46 5.57
C VAL A 16 1.66 0.13 7.06
N VAL A 17 2.81 0.40 7.67
CA VAL A 17 3.09 0.06 9.07
C VAL A 17 3.57 1.30 9.80
N ASN A 18 3.20 1.46 11.07
CA ASN A 18 3.75 2.50 11.94
C ASN A 18 4.83 1.96 12.89
N ASP A 19 5.42 2.84 13.67
CA ASP A 19 6.39 2.52 14.73
C ASP A 19 5.87 1.51 15.77
N ARG A 20 4.56 1.54 16.07
CA ARG A 20 3.86 0.58 16.95
C ARG A 20 3.56 -0.77 16.30
N LYS A 21 4.00 -1.02 15.07
CA LYS A 21 3.73 -2.24 14.28
C LYS A 21 2.25 -2.46 13.95
N GLU A 22 1.42 -1.44 14.07
CA GLU A 22 0.04 -1.47 13.58
C GLU A 22 0.04 -1.43 12.06
N ARG A 23 -0.99 -2.01 11.44
CA ARG A 23 -1.12 -2.10 9.98
C ARG A 23 -2.34 -1.35 9.52
N LEU A 24 -2.17 -0.47 8.54
CA LEU A 24 -3.26 0.21 7.86
C LEU A 24 -3.37 -0.30 6.43
N LEU A 25 -4.54 -0.81 6.04
CA LEU A 25 -4.79 -1.25 4.67
C LEU A 25 -4.85 -0.05 3.74
N VAL A 26 -4.14 -0.13 2.62
CA VAL A 26 -4.06 0.93 1.61
C VAL A 26 -4.24 0.39 0.19
N TYR A 27 -4.54 1.30 -0.72
CA TYR A 27 -4.30 1.13 -2.15
C TYR A 27 -3.23 2.12 -2.61
N VAL A 28 -2.53 1.78 -3.69
CA VAL A 28 -1.71 2.76 -4.42
C VAL A 28 -2.37 3.03 -5.76
N LEU A 29 -2.64 4.28 -6.04
CA LEU A 29 -3.25 4.73 -7.29
C LEU A 29 -2.17 4.86 -8.38
N GLU A 30 -2.56 4.86 -9.67
CA GLU A 30 -1.62 4.95 -10.80
C GLU A 30 -0.77 6.24 -10.82
N ASN A 31 -1.19 7.30 -10.13
CA ASN A 31 -0.39 8.52 -9.92
C ASN A 31 0.69 8.36 -8.81
N GLY A 32 0.75 7.19 -8.16
CA GLY A 32 1.67 6.90 -7.06
C GLY A 32 1.15 7.29 -5.68
N GLU A 33 -0.07 7.82 -5.58
CA GLU A 33 -0.68 8.20 -4.32
C GLU A 33 -1.08 6.97 -3.49
N VAL A 34 -0.67 6.95 -2.23
CA VAL A 34 -1.04 5.92 -1.26
C VAL A 34 -2.28 6.42 -0.51
N VAL A 35 -3.39 5.70 -0.63
CA VAL A 35 -4.67 6.07 -0.01
C VAL A 35 -5.17 4.97 0.92
N PRO A 36 -5.72 5.30 2.10
CA PRO A 36 -6.31 4.30 2.98
C PRO A 36 -7.48 3.59 2.28
N LYS A 37 -7.61 2.29 2.53
CA LYS A 37 -8.72 1.50 1.99
C LYS A 37 -10.07 1.91 2.60
N ASP A 38 -10.05 2.27 3.88
CA ASP A 38 -11.17 2.91 4.58
C ASP A 38 -10.94 4.43 4.58
N PRO A 39 -11.79 5.23 3.90
CA PRO A 39 -11.64 6.68 3.86
C PRO A 39 -11.74 7.38 5.23
N ALA A 40 -12.32 6.73 6.25
CA ALA A 40 -12.42 7.26 7.60
C ALA A 40 -11.16 6.98 8.45
N ALA A 41 -10.24 6.13 7.98
CA ALA A 41 -9.03 5.81 8.72
C ALA A 41 -8.00 6.94 8.63
N SER A 42 -7.43 7.32 9.78
CA SER A 42 -6.30 8.25 9.83
C SER A 42 -5.02 7.57 9.33
N THR A 43 -4.20 8.32 8.60
CA THR A 43 -2.85 7.93 8.20
C THR A 43 -1.77 8.48 9.13
N ASP A 44 -2.15 9.17 10.22
CA ASP A 44 -1.19 9.80 11.13
C ASP A 44 -0.28 8.76 11.77
N GLY A 45 1.02 8.99 11.69
CA GLY A 45 2.05 8.10 12.24
C GLY A 45 2.39 6.87 11.39
N PHE A 46 1.72 6.64 10.26
CA PHE A 46 2.09 5.55 9.35
C PHE A 46 3.21 5.96 8.38
N ASP A 47 4.14 5.04 8.11
CA ASP A 47 5.12 5.22 7.05
C ASP A 47 4.47 4.99 5.68
N MET A 48 4.22 6.08 4.96
CA MET A 48 3.61 6.05 3.63
C MET A 48 4.64 5.83 2.50
N THR A 49 5.92 5.68 2.83
CA THR A 49 7.01 5.53 1.86
C THR A 49 7.30 4.07 1.50
N GLU A 50 6.86 3.13 2.35
CA GLU A 50 6.99 1.69 2.15
C GLU A 50 5.64 0.99 2.29
N VAL A 51 5.32 0.14 1.31
CA VAL A 51 4.11 -0.68 1.33
C VAL A 51 4.46 -2.16 1.38
N TYR A 52 3.58 -2.91 2.03
CA TYR A 52 3.68 -4.35 2.22
C TYR A 52 2.51 -5.03 1.52
N CYS A 53 2.79 -6.10 0.78
CA CYS A 53 1.79 -6.87 0.09
C CYS A 53 1.05 -7.79 1.06
N LEU A 54 -0.29 -7.70 1.05
CA LEU A 54 -1.13 -8.54 1.90
C LEU A 54 -1.07 -10.03 1.52
N GLY A 55 -0.76 -10.35 0.25
CA GLY A 55 -0.83 -11.72 -0.27
C GLY A 55 0.48 -12.50 -0.23
N CYS A 56 1.62 -11.86 -0.51
CA CYS A 56 2.91 -12.54 -0.65
C CYS A 56 4.03 -11.95 0.21
N SER A 57 3.71 -11.01 1.11
CA SER A 57 4.67 -10.36 2.01
C SER A 57 5.80 -9.56 1.34
N TRP A 58 5.79 -9.42 0.01
CA TRP A 58 6.67 -8.46 -0.68
C TRP A 58 6.52 -7.07 -0.08
N HIS A 59 7.61 -6.34 0.10
CA HIS A 59 7.57 -4.94 0.51
C HIS A 59 8.56 -4.08 -0.28
N GLY A 60 8.26 -2.79 -0.32
CA GLY A 60 9.12 -1.78 -0.92
C GLY A 60 8.37 -0.51 -1.26
N SER A 61 9.07 0.40 -1.96
CA SER A 61 8.47 1.68 -2.38
C SER A 61 7.23 1.47 -3.27
N PRO A 62 6.16 2.28 -3.09
CA PRO A 62 5.01 2.34 -4.00
C PRO A 62 5.38 2.49 -5.48
N LYS A 63 6.52 3.13 -5.79
CA LYS A 63 7.04 3.32 -7.15
C LYS A 63 7.42 2.01 -7.86
N ARG A 64 7.59 0.90 -7.12
CA ARG A 64 7.94 -0.43 -7.66
C ARG A 64 6.72 -1.28 -8.00
N LEU A 65 5.51 -0.80 -7.68
CA LEU A 65 4.28 -1.47 -8.06
C LEU A 65 4.04 -1.37 -9.56
N VAL A 66 3.21 -2.27 -10.10
CA VAL A 66 3.00 -2.40 -11.54
C VAL A 66 1.54 -2.14 -11.92
N LYS A 67 1.31 -1.73 -13.17
CA LYS A 67 -0.04 -1.74 -13.73
C LYS A 67 -0.48 -3.18 -14.01
N ARG A 68 -1.79 -3.38 -14.18
CA ARG A 68 -2.34 -4.67 -14.61
C ARG A 68 -1.82 -5.07 -15.99
#